data_AF-A0A9D0ZS64-F1
#
_entry.id   AF-A0A9D0ZS64-F1
#
_cell.length_a   1.000
_cell.length_b   1.000
_cell.length_c   1.000
_cell.angle_alpha   90.00
_cell.angle_beta   90.00
_cell.angle_gamma   90.00
#
_symmetry.space_group_name_H-M   'P 1'
#
loop_
_entity.id
_entity.type
_entity.pdbx_description
1 polymer ?
#
loop_
_entity_poly.entity_id
_entity_poly.type
_entity_poly.pdbx_seq_one_letter_code
_entity_poly.pdbx_strand_id
1 'polypeptide(L)'
;MTVENQGSIDAVLKTIKKSDSNNNAIIFETSGIQEGEVLKASESTKFSVTVSYNASTTSQPSNITSDLEVTIDYEQATGEEGPAGNTALIGGNTVSVADSGDGLYADEYTSGRYVYRGSNPDNYIEFNGELWRIISKETNGTYKILRNEVLPDRMAFDSQGARTTGYCSNMSSYGCNAWSSTANMVGSPAEFVNGPYRGEVIDDSTLNKYLNGDYYNSINGTSQGMIVSTDWNIGGVVGDDNANNGELSLMLEEEKSYKWNGKVALASASDYLDANSNQSMCNSGMLQSTNLETCVTTNWMYIPGTYWWLVSPTATSGFARNEFLVHADGYLGSVDARYSLGVRPAVFLSSSLSFSGSGSQSDPYRIN
;
A
#
# COMPACT_ATOMS: atom_id res chain seq x y z
N MET A 1 -2.64 -9.33 34.52
CA MET A 1 -1.29 -9.30 35.11
C MET A 1 -0.97 -7.89 35.59
N THR A 2 -0.16 -7.75 36.62
CA THR A 2 0.27 -6.44 37.16
C THR A 2 1.75 -6.26 36.91
N VAL A 3 2.15 -5.10 36.40
CA VAL A 3 3.54 -4.69 36.24
C VAL A 3 3.79 -3.52 37.19
N GLU A 4 4.83 -3.62 38.00
CA GLU A 4 5.17 -2.60 39.00
C GLU A 4 6.57 -2.05 38.72
N ASN A 5 6.68 -0.71 38.67
CA ASN A 5 7.98 -0.06 38.63
C ASN A 5 8.49 0.11 40.07
N GLN A 6 9.30 -0.85 40.51
CA GLN A 6 9.95 -0.82 41.82
C GLN A 6 11.18 0.11 41.88
N GLY A 7 11.49 0.80 40.79
CA GLY A 7 12.57 1.79 40.71
C GLY A 7 12.18 3.15 41.28
N SER A 8 13.18 4.01 41.44
CA SER A 8 13.02 5.41 41.85
C SER A 8 12.93 6.39 40.68
N ILE A 9 12.92 5.89 39.45
CA ILE A 9 12.89 6.66 38.20
C ILE A 9 11.82 6.05 37.30
N ASP A 10 11.13 6.88 36.53
CA ASP A 10 10.11 6.45 35.58
C ASP A 10 10.69 5.47 34.56
N ALA A 11 9.87 4.51 34.12
CA ALA A 11 10.23 3.50 33.14
C ALA A 11 9.34 3.64 31.91
N VAL A 12 9.88 3.39 30.72
CA VAL A 12 9.13 3.40 29.46
C VAL A 12 9.04 1.96 28.97
N LEU A 13 7.84 1.50 28.64
CA LEU A 13 7.65 0.20 27.99
C LEU A 13 8.26 0.27 26.59
N LYS A 14 9.38 -0.41 26.35
CA LYS A 14 10.08 -0.39 25.07
C LYS A 14 9.48 -1.37 24.07
N THR A 15 9.33 -2.64 24.48
CA THR A 15 8.73 -3.67 23.63
C THR A 15 7.85 -4.62 24.40
N ILE A 16 6.76 -5.07 23.77
CA ILE A 16 5.91 -6.18 24.20
C ILE A 16 5.84 -7.24 23.11
N LYS A 17 6.62 -8.31 23.26
CA LYS A 17 6.64 -9.43 22.33
C LYS A 17 5.75 -10.55 22.82
N LYS A 18 5.07 -11.22 21.88
CA LYS A 18 4.19 -12.34 22.15
C LYS A 18 4.57 -13.50 21.23
N SER A 19 4.65 -14.69 21.81
CA SER A 19 4.79 -15.93 21.07
C SER A 19 3.96 -16.99 21.73
N ASP A 20 3.29 -17.83 20.95
CA ASP A 20 2.55 -18.96 21.47
C ASP A 20 2.99 -20.28 20.83
N SER A 21 2.57 -21.40 21.41
CA SER A 21 2.89 -22.74 20.91
C SER A 21 2.10 -23.16 19.65
N ASN A 22 1.49 -22.20 18.92
CA ASN A 22 0.79 -22.36 17.65
C ASN A 22 -0.38 -23.36 17.68
N ASN A 23 -1.30 -23.20 18.63
CA ASN A 23 -2.57 -23.94 18.62
C ASN A 23 -3.67 -23.14 17.91
N ASN A 24 -4.06 -23.57 16.70
CA ASN A 24 -5.03 -22.85 15.88
C ASN A 24 -6.43 -22.69 16.51
N ALA A 25 -6.77 -23.45 17.55
CA ALA A 25 -8.06 -23.37 18.23
C ALA A 25 -8.08 -22.40 19.42
N ILE A 26 -6.92 -21.96 19.91
CA ILE A 26 -6.78 -21.10 21.10
C ILE A 26 -6.15 -19.78 20.67
N ILE A 27 -6.88 -18.68 20.86
CA ILE A 27 -6.43 -17.33 20.51
C ILE A 27 -6.06 -16.59 21.79
N PHE A 28 -4.92 -15.91 21.77
CA PHE A 28 -4.47 -15.01 22.82
C PHE A 28 -4.49 -13.56 22.34
N GLU A 29 -5.16 -12.70 23.10
CA GLU A 29 -5.11 -11.24 22.91
C GLU A 29 -4.54 -10.59 24.17
N THR A 30 -3.83 -9.47 24.02
CA THR A 30 -3.39 -8.69 25.19
C THR A 30 -3.80 -7.23 25.05
N SER A 31 -4.15 -6.60 26.16
CA SER A 31 -4.57 -5.19 26.22
C SER A 31 -4.17 -4.54 27.54
N GLY A 32 -4.22 -3.20 27.60
CA GLY A 32 -4.02 -2.44 28.85
C GLY A 32 -2.61 -1.92 29.11
N ILE A 33 -1.62 -2.27 28.29
CA ILE A 33 -0.30 -1.61 28.23
C ILE A 33 0.12 -1.43 26.77
N GLN A 34 0.90 -0.38 26.48
CA GLN A 34 1.35 -0.04 25.12
C GLN A 34 2.84 0.32 25.09
N GLU A 35 3.54 -0.05 24.00
CA GLU A 35 4.91 0.42 23.78
C GLU A 35 4.93 1.96 23.76
N GLY A 36 5.93 2.54 24.43
CA GLY A 36 6.03 3.98 24.71
C GLY A 36 5.34 4.44 26.00
N GLU A 37 4.51 3.62 26.63
CA GLU A 37 3.82 4.01 27.87
C GLU A 37 4.80 4.20 29.03
N VAL A 38 4.67 5.33 29.73
CA VAL A 38 5.46 5.65 30.92
C VAL A 38 4.80 5.03 32.15
N LEU A 39 5.51 4.12 32.82
CA LEU A 39 5.19 3.62 34.14
C LEU A 39 6.01 4.40 35.19
N LYS A 40 5.36 5.33 35.89
CA LYS A 40 6.02 6.21 36.85
C LYS A 40 6.67 5.43 38.00
N ALA A 41 7.71 6.02 38.58
CA ALA A 41 8.40 5.46 39.74
C ALA A 41 7.41 5.09 40.85
N SER A 42 7.53 3.86 41.36
CA SER A 42 6.65 3.30 42.40
C SER A 42 5.16 3.16 42.04
N GLU A 43 4.80 3.30 40.76
CA GLU A 43 3.44 3.00 40.28
C GLU A 43 3.36 1.58 39.68
N SER A 44 2.12 1.12 39.50
CA SER A 44 1.81 -0.15 38.86
C SER A 44 0.75 0.03 37.79
N THR A 45 0.90 -0.68 36.67
CA THR A 45 -0.12 -0.81 35.63
C THR A 45 -0.62 -2.26 35.53
N LYS A 46 -1.72 -2.46 34.81
CA LYS A 46 -2.31 -3.77 34.57
C LYS A 46 -2.48 -4.01 33.09
N PHE A 47 -2.04 -5.17 32.63
CA PHE A 47 -2.42 -5.68 31.32
C PHE A 47 -3.25 -6.95 31.45
N SER A 48 -4.14 -7.14 30.50
CA SER A 48 -5.01 -8.31 30.41
C SER A 48 -4.50 -9.24 29.31
N VAL A 49 -4.63 -10.54 29.56
CA VAL A 49 -4.52 -11.57 28.53
C VAL A 49 -5.91 -12.17 28.40
N THR A 50 -6.53 -12.03 27.22
CA THR A 50 -7.81 -12.64 26.90
C THR A 50 -7.53 -13.93 26.15
N VAL A 51 -8.10 -15.03 26.64
CA VAL A 51 -8.04 -16.34 25.97
C VAL A 51 -9.41 -16.60 25.37
N SER A 52 -9.46 -16.81 24.06
CA SER A 52 -10.70 -17.11 23.35
C SER A 52 -10.52 -18.36 22.48
N TYR A 53 -11.64 -18.98 22.15
CA TYR A 53 -11.66 -20.10 21.22
C TYR A 53 -11.79 -19.56 19.78
N ASN A 54 -11.01 -20.11 18.86
CA ASN A 54 -11.12 -19.75 17.45
C ASN A 54 -12.45 -20.25 16.87
N ALA A 55 -13.37 -19.33 16.57
CA ALA A 55 -14.70 -19.62 16.05
C ALA A 55 -14.70 -20.44 14.74
N SER A 56 -13.59 -20.43 13.99
CA SER A 56 -13.41 -21.20 12.77
C SER A 56 -13.12 -22.69 13.01
N THR A 57 -12.90 -23.11 14.26
CA THR A 57 -12.57 -24.51 14.58
C THR A 57 -13.84 -25.35 14.67
N THR A 58 -14.10 -26.17 13.64
CA THR A 58 -15.34 -26.98 13.49
C THR A 58 -15.29 -28.37 14.11
N SER A 59 -14.16 -28.77 14.69
CA SER A 59 -13.96 -30.07 15.36
C SER A 59 -12.84 -30.00 16.40
N GLN A 60 -12.94 -30.78 17.48
CA GLN A 60 -11.93 -30.80 18.55
C GLN A 60 -10.52 -31.19 18.00
N PRO A 61 -9.50 -30.32 18.15
CA PRO A 61 -8.14 -30.64 17.73
C PRO A 61 -7.48 -31.70 18.62
N SER A 62 -6.48 -32.41 18.08
CA SER A 62 -5.67 -33.37 18.83
C SER A 62 -4.76 -32.70 19.87
N ASN A 63 -4.28 -31.49 19.58
CA ASN A 63 -3.58 -30.64 20.55
C ASN A 63 -4.60 -29.73 21.25
N ILE A 64 -4.76 -29.91 22.56
CA ILE A 64 -5.73 -29.19 23.39
C ILE A 64 -5.08 -28.18 24.34
N THR A 65 -3.77 -27.99 24.21
CA THR A 65 -2.98 -27.08 25.05
C THR A 65 -2.34 -26.01 24.18
N SER A 66 -2.17 -24.81 24.74
CA SER A 66 -1.30 -23.79 24.16
C SER A 66 -0.64 -22.98 25.26
N ASP A 67 0.65 -22.73 25.11
CA ASP A 67 1.43 -21.88 25.99
C ASP A 67 1.58 -20.51 25.33
N LEU A 68 1.46 -19.44 26.12
CA LEU A 68 1.72 -18.05 25.70
C LEU A 68 2.92 -17.53 26.49
N GLU A 69 3.92 -17.06 25.76
CA GLU A 69 5.03 -16.29 26.30
C GLU A 69 4.84 -14.81 25.95
N VAL A 70 4.85 -13.97 26.98
CA VAL A 70 4.79 -12.50 26.84
C VAL A 70 6.07 -11.93 27.43
N THR A 71 6.90 -11.34 26.58
CA THR A 71 8.15 -10.69 26.97
C THR A 71 7.96 -9.18 26.93
N ILE A 72 8.22 -8.53 28.05
CA ILE A 72 8.00 -7.09 28.25
C ILE A 72 9.34 -6.48 28.66
N ASP A 73 9.84 -5.57 27.84
CA ASP A 73 11.12 -4.89 28.08
C ASP A 73 10.89 -3.43 28.44
N TYR A 74 11.36 -2.99 29.61
CA TYR A 74 11.32 -1.60 30.05
C TYR A 74 12.71 -0.97 30.03
N GLU A 75 12.77 0.32 29.68
CA GLU A 75 13.98 1.14 29.81
C GLU A 75 13.75 2.37 30.70
N GLN A 76 14.83 2.95 31.20
CA GLN A 76 14.78 4.12 32.08
C GLN A 76 14.31 5.36 31.30
N ALA A 77 13.36 6.12 31.82
CA ALA A 77 12.94 7.39 31.24
C ALA A 77 14.04 8.46 31.48
N THR A 78 14.91 8.68 30.51
CA THR A 78 16.05 9.61 30.61
C THR A 78 15.70 11.04 30.17
N GLY A 79 14.57 11.62 30.62
CA GLY A 79 14.23 13.03 30.34
C GLY A 79 14.07 13.46 28.87
N GLU A 80 14.43 12.59 27.93
CA GLU A 80 13.85 12.50 26.60
C GLU A 80 12.52 11.78 26.81
N GLU A 81 11.43 12.42 26.37
CA GLU A 81 10.12 11.79 26.29
C GLU A 81 10.32 10.42 25.63
N GLY A 82 10.05 9.33 26.36
CA GLY A 82 9.84 8.03 25.73
C GLY A 82 8.83 8.22 24.61
N PRO A 83 8.95 7.52 23.47
CA PRO A 83 8.15 7.83 22.30
C PRO A 83 6.68 7.74 22.71
N ALA A 84 6.00 8.90 22.77
CA ALA A 84 4.56 8.95 22.74
C ALA A 84 4.16 8.02 21.61
N GLY A 85 3.34 6.98 21.90
CA GLY A 85 3.01 5.91 20.95
C GLY A 85 2.90 6.51 19.55
N ASN A 86 3.81 6.13 18.66
CA ASN A 86 4.19 6.93 17.50
C ASN A 86 2.91 7.37 16.77
N THR A 87 2.57 8.65 16.78
CA THR A 87 1.34 9.15 16.14
C THR A 87 1.70 9.99 14.92
N ALA A 88 0.83 9.98 13.93
CA ALA A 88 0.94 10.82 12.75
C ALA A 88 -0.33 11.65 12.58
N LEU A 89 -0.18 12.81 11.93
CA LEU A 89 -1.32 13.64 11.55
C LEU A 89 -1.81 13.27 10.15
N ILE A 90 -3.07 12.84 10.05
CA ILE A 90 -3.77 12.56 8.79
C ILE A 90 -4.94 13.54 8.66
N GLY A 91 -4.80 14.54 7.78
CA GLY A 91 -5.76 15.63 7.64
C GLY A 91 -6.00 16.41 8.94
N GLY A 92 -4.99 16.47 9.82
CA GLY A 92 -5.11 17.09 11.15
C GLY A 92 -5.63 16.17 12.26
N ASN A 93 -6.08 14.96 11.94
CA ASN A 93 -6.43 13.95 12.94
C ASN A 93 -5.17 13.24 13.44
N THR A 94 -5.07 13.05 14.76
CA THR A 94 -4.04 12.20 15.36
C THR A 94 -4.39 10.73 15.16
N VAL A 95 -3.55 10.01 14.43
CA VAL A 95 -3.71 8.58 14.13
C VAL A 95 -2.52 7.83 14.70
N SER A 96 -2.77 6.73 15.40
CA SER A 96 -1.71 5.84 15.89
C SER A 96 -0.99 5.16 14.74
N VAL A 97 0.33 5.14 14.79
CA VAL A 97 1.18 4.33 13.92
C VAL A 97 1.22 2.91 14.52
N ALA A 98 0.88 1.93 13.69
CA ALA A 98 0.83 0.52 14.05
C ALA A 98 2.18 -0.15 13.84
N ASP A 99 2.48 -1.15 14.68
CA ASP A 99 3.65 -2.01 14.55
C ASP A 99 3.28 -3.43 14.03
N SER A 100 1.99 -3.77 14.00
CA SER A 100 1.46 -5.04 13.47
C SER A 100 -0.05 -4.96 13.19
N GLY A 101 -0.56 -5.82 12.30
CA GLY A 101 -1.98 -5.88 11.96
C GLY A 101 -2.45 -4.77 11.03
N ASP A 102 -3.67 -4.28 11.26
CA ASP A 102 -4.28 -3.25 10.41
C ASP A 102 -3.94 -1.87 10.96
N GLY A 103 -3.50 -0.94 10.10
CA GLY A 103 -3.28 0.43 10.53
C GLY A 103 -2.43 1.27 9.61
N LEU A 104 -2.04 2.43 10.14
CA LEU A 104 -1.09 3.34 9.52
C LEU A 104 0.33 2.96 9.95
N TYR A 105 1.26 2.86 9.02
CA TYR A 105 2.66 2.51 9.27
C TYR A 105 3.55 3.67 8.89
N ALA A 106 4.64 3.87 9.63
CA ALA A 106 5.74 4.69 9.15
C ALA A 106 6.45 3.92 8.03
N ASP A 107 6.73 4.59 6.91
CA ASP A 107 7.42 3.96 5.79
C ASP A 107 8.89 3.71 6.16
N GLU A 108 9.31 2.45 6.02
CA GLU A 108 10.67 1.99 6.30
C GLU A 108 11.68 2.48 5.24
N TYR A 109 11.21 2.79 4.03
CA TYR A 109 12.05 3.18 2.90
C TYR A 109 12.14 4.70 2.72
N THR A 110 11.14 5.44 3.22
CA THR A 110 11.06 6.90 3.06
C THR A 110 10.68 7.57 4.38
N SER A 111 11.69 8.10 5.08
CA SER A 111 11.46 8.83 6.34
C SER A 111 10.45 9.97 6.17
N GLY A 112 9.43 9.98 7.04
CA GLY A 112 8.35 10.98 7.04
C GLY A 112 7.17 10.67 6.11
N ARG A 113 7.23 9.57 5.33
CA ARG A 113 6.08 9.01 4.62
C ARG A 113 5.36 8.00 5.52
N TYR A 114 4.03 7.92 5.37
CA TYR A 114 3.19 6.95 6.08
C TYR A 114 2.29 6.22 5.11
N VAL A 115 2.02 4.93 5.38
CA VAL A 115 1.31 4.02 4.48
C VAL A 115 0.27 3.22 5.25
N TYR A 116 -0.93 3.06 4.71
CA TYR A 116 -1.92 2.18 5.31
C TYR A 116 -1.71 0.74 4.87
N ARG A 117 -1.59 -0.17 5.85
CA ARG A 117 -1.39 -1.61 5.62
C ARG A 117 -2.45 -2.44 6.34
N GLY A 118 -2.61 -3.68 5.90
CA GLY A 118 -3.45 -4.70 6.55
C GLY A 118 -4.68 -5.09 5.77
N SER A 119 -5.54 -5.89 6.38
CA SER A 119 -6.75 -6.47 5.77
C SER A 119 -7.85 -5.43 5.57
N ASN A 120 -8.09 -4.59 6.58
CA ASN A 120 -9.11 -3.56 6.58
C ASN A 120 -8.74 -2.41 7.54
N PRO A 121 -7.65 -1.67 7.26
CA PRO A 121 -7.31 -0.47 8.03
C PRO A 121 -8.37 0.62 7.88
N ASP A 122 -8.44 1.50 8.87
CA ASP A 122 -9.30 2.71 8.87
C ASP A 122 -8.72 3.79 7.94
N ASN A 123 -8.76 3.52 6.64
CA ASN A 123 -8.23 4.39 5.59
C ASN A 123 -9.26 4.82 4.54
N TYR A 124 -10.55 4.75 4.85
CA TYR A 124 -11.62 5.18 3.96
C TYR A 124 -11.76 6.71 3.94
N ILE A 125 -12.01 7.28 2.76
CA ILE A 125 -12.21 8.72 2.55
C ILE A 125 -13.31 8.96 1.52
N GLU A 126 -14.22 9.90 1.79
CA GLU A 126 -15.22 10.35 0.83
C GLU A 126 -14.60 11.37 -0.13
N PHE A 127 -14.60 11.06 -1.43
CA PHE A 127 -14.09 11.93 -2.48
C PHE A 127 -14.96 11.85 -3.73
N ASN A 128 -15.31 13.00 -4.32
CA ASN A 128 -16.19 13.08 -5.48
C ASN A 128 -17.56 12.37 -5.32
N GLY A 129 -18.10 12.34 -4.08
CA GLY A 129 -19.34 11.62 -3.78
C GLY A 129 -19.22 10.09 -3.81
N GLU A 130 -18.00 9.56 -3.88
CA GLU A 130 -17.70 8.14 -3.88
C GLU A 130 -16.79 7.79 -2.69
N LEU A 131 -16.72 6.49 -2.37
CA LEU A 131 -15.80 5.97 -1.38
C LEU A 131 -14.43 5.67 -2.01
N TRP A 132 -13.38 6.20 -1.39
CA TRP A 132 -11.98 6.03 -1.76
C TRP A 132 -11.19 5.54 -0.56
N ARG A 133 -9.93 5.15 -0.78
CA ARG A 133 -9.01 4.66 0.24
C ARG A 133 -7.72 5.47 0.19
N ILE A 134 -7.20 5.91 1.33
CA ILE A 134 -5.88 6.54 1.41
C ILE A 134 -4.82 5.43 1.33
N ILE A 135 -3.93 5.51 0.34
CA ILE A 135 -2.74 4.65 0.24
C ILE A 135 -1.70 5.15 1.22
N SER A 136 -1.32 6.42 1.07
CA SER A 136 -0.19 7.00 1.79
C SER A 136 -0.36 8.50 2.03
N LYS A 137 0.30 8.98 3.09
CA LYS A 137 0.65 10.38 3.28
C LYS A 137 2.12 10.56 2.92
N GLU A 138 2.38 11.33 1.89
CA GLU A 138 3.73 11.58 1.38
C GLU A 138 4.51 12.55 2.28
N THR A 139 5.83 12.60 2.07
CA THR A 139 6.75 13.48 2.83
C THR A 139 6.43 14.97 2.68
N ASN A 140 5.86 15.37 1.54
CA ASN A 140 5.38 16.74 1.29
C ASN A 140 3.97 17.01 1.88
N GLY A 141 3.39 16.03 2.57
CA GLY A 141 2.08 16.10 3.22
C GLY A 141 0.89 15.82 2.31
N THR A 142 1.09 15.60 1.01
CA THR A 142 0.00 15.22 0.09
C THR A 142 -0.49 13.79 0.40
N TYR A 143 -1.73 13.50 0.00
CA TYR A 143 -2.35 12.19 0.25
C TYR A 143 -2.58 11.48 -1.07
N LYS A 144 -1.95 10.32 -1.27
CA LYS A 144 -2.26 9.44 -2.39
C LYS A 144 -3.51 8.65 -2.05
N ILE A 145 -4.56 8.80 -2.84
CA ILE A 145 -5.82 8.08 -2.65
C ILE A 145 -6.15 7.23 -3.88
N LEU A 146 -6.84 6.12 -3.65
CA LEU A 146 -7.23 5.14 -4.65
C LEU A 146 -8.74 4.94 -4.59
N ARG A 147 -9.41 4.93 -5.74
CA ARG A 147 -10.85 4.62 -5.79
C ARG A 147 -11.10 3.24 -5.19
N ASN A 148 -12.09 3.10 -4.31
CA ASN A 148 -12.34 1.83 -3.62
C ASN A 148 -12.72 0.74 -4.64
N GLU A 149 -13.63 1.08 -5.56
CA GLU A 149 -14.10 0.19 -6.62
C GLU A 149 -13.38 0.42 -7.95
N VAL A 150 -13.40 -0.60 -8.82
CA VAL A 150 -13.06 -0.44 -10.24
C VAL A 150 -14.09 0.42 -10.97
N LEU A 151 -13.66 1.14 -12.01
CA LEU A 151 -14.58 1.81 -12.93
C LEU A 151 -15.55 0.79 -13.56
N PRO A 152 -16.78 1.20 -13.92
CA PRO A 152 -17.76 0.30 -14.53
C PRO A 152 -17.25 -0.33 -15.83
N ASP A 153 -16.54 0.45 -16.64
CA ASP A 153 -15.97 0.00 -17.90
C ASP A 153 -14.57 -0.56 -17.69
N ARG A 154 -14.32 -1.74 -18.27
CA ARG A 154 -12.99 -2.33 -18.35
C ARG A 154 -12.24 -1.74 -19.53
N MET A 155 -10.97 -1.42 -19.35
CA MET A 155 -10.17 -0.70 -20.35
C MET A 155 -8.81 -1.36 -20.55
N ALA A 156 -8.31 -1.28 -21.78
CA ALA A 156 -6.92 -1.62 -22.05
C ALA A 156 -6.01 -0.58 -21.40
N PHE A 157 -4.86 -1.00 -20.87
CA PHE A 157 -3.80 -0.06 -20.50
C PHE A 157 -3.37 0.74 -21.73
N ASP A 158 -3.15 0.02 -22.84
CA ASP A 158 -2.93 0.61 -24.15
C ASP A 158 -3.60 -0.22 -25.24
N SER A 159 -4.49 0.42 -25.98
CA SER A 159 -5.31 -0.27 -26.99
C SER A 159 -4.45 -0.84 -28.11
N GLN A 160 -4.83 -2.02 -28.60
CA GLN A 160 -4.16 -2.68 -29.72
C GLN A 160 -4.02 -1.72 -30.92
N GLY A 161 -2.80 -1.55 -31.42
CA GLY A 161 -2.52 -0.71 -32.58
C GLY A 161 -2.54 0.80 -32.33
N ALA A 162 -2.77 1.26 -31.09
CA ALA A 162 -2.78 2.69 -30.77
C ALA A 162 -1.40 3.34 -30.92
N ARG A 163 -0.34 2.61 -30.55
CA ARG A 163 1.05 3.06 -30.63
C ARG A 163 1.91 1.99 -31.30
N THR A 164 2.53 2.33 -32.42
CA THR A 164 3.20 1.37 -33.33
C THR A 164 4.55 1.86 -33.86
N THR A 165 5.14 2.85 -33.19
CA THR A 165 6.42 3.47 -33.57
C THR A 165 7.28 3.71 -32.33
N GLY A 166 8.58 4.01 -32.53
CA GLY A 166 9.54 4.20 -31.44
C GLY A 166 9.63 2.97 -30.52
N TYR A 167 9.56 3.20 -29.21
CA TYR A 167 9.47 2.18 -28.17
C TYR A 167 8.27 1.22 -28.37
N CYS A 168 7.20 1.64 -29.04
CA CYS A 168 6.01 0.81 -29.24
C CYS A 168 6.00 0.06 -30.59
N SER A 169 7.11 0.05 -31.36
CA SER A 169 7.12 -0.41 -32.76
C SER A 169 6.66 -1.86 -32.99
N ASN A 170 6.98 -2.78 -32.07
CA ASN A 170 6.60 -4.19 -32.20
C ASN A 170 5.36 -4.56 -31.37
N MET A 171 4.59 -3.55 -30.92
CA MET A 171 3.49 -3.71 -29.97
C MET A 171 2.11 -3.58 -30.62
N SER A 172 2.03 -3.50 -31.95
CA SER A 172 0.77 -3.32 -32.69
C SER A 172 -0.29 -4.34 -32.31
N SER A 173 0.11 -5.57 -31.98
CA SER A 173 -0.80 -6.64 -31.60
C SER A 173 -0.98 -6.83 -30.10
N TYR A 174 -0.20 -6.14 -29.26
CA TYR A 174 -0.11 -6.42 -27.82
C TYR A 174 -0.42 -5.21 -26.93
N GLY A 175 -0.46 -4.00 -27.50
CA GLY A 175 -0.47 -2.77 -26.71
C GLY A 175 0.92 -2.47 -26.15
N CYS A 176 1.21 -1.21 -25.86
CA CYS A 176 2.50 -0.75 -25.35
C CYS A 176 2.41 -0.45 -23.85
N ASN A 177 3.38 -0.88 -23.05
CA ASN A 177 3.36 -0.73 -21.59
C ASN A 177 3.89 0.62 -21.07
N ALA A 178 4.35 1.53 -21.94
CA ALA A 178 4.76 2.86 -21.47
C ALA A 178 3.53 3.71 -21.07
N TRP A 179 3.51 4.25 -19.85
CA TRP A 179 2.41 5.10 -19.35
C TRP A 179 2.24 6.42 -20.14
N SER A 180 3.35 7.05 -20.51
CA SER A 180 3.40 8.40 -21.08
C SER A 180 4.39 8.47 -22.24
N SER A 181 4.21 9.43 -23.12
CA SER A 181 5.25 9.90 -24.04
C SER A 181 6.47 10.38 -23.26
N THR A 182 7.65 10.20 -23.85
CA THR A 182 8.91 10.67 -23.25
C THR A 182 8.97 12.18 -23.16
N ALA A 183 8.31 12.91 -24.05
CA ALA A 183 8.18 14.37 -23.98
C ALA A 183 7.45 14.84 -22.72
N ASN A 184 6.41 14.10 -22.29
CA ASN A 184 5.60 14.41 -21.11
C ASN A 184 6.17 13.83 -19.80
N MET A 185 7.21 13.00 -19.87
CA MET A 185 7.94 12.55 -18.68
C MET A 185 8.77 13.69 -18.07
N VAL A 186 9.00 13.64 -16.77
CA VAL A 186 9.85 14.60 -16.06
C VAL A 186 11.27 14.55 -16.63
N GLY A 187 11.79 15.71 -17.01
CA GLY A 187 13.11 15.83 -17.64
C GLY A 187 13.13 15.51 -19.13
N SER A 188 11.99 15.15 -19.73
CA SER A 188 11.83 14.88 -21.17
C SER A 188 12.96 14.01 -21.76
N PRO A 189 13.20 12.80 -21.22
CA PRO A 189 14.28 11.92 -21.67
C PRO A 189 14.15 11.60 -23.16
N ALA A 190 15.28 11.40 -23.86
CA ALA A 190 15.24 11.02 -25.27
C ALA A 190 14.64 9.62 -25.48
N GLU A 191 14.84 8.71 -24.51
CA GLU A 191 14.37 7.34 -24.58
C GLU A 191 13.79 6.89 -23.23
N PHE A 192 12.76 6.05 -23.30
CA PHE A 192 12.31 5.22 -22.18
C PHE A 192 13.05 3.89 -22.23
N VAL A 193 13.57 3.45 -21.08
CA VAL A 193 14.38 2.24 -20.94
C VAL A 193 13.69 1.32 -19.96
N ASN A 194 13.37 0.11 -20.41
CA ASN A 194 12.64 -0.87 -19.65
C ASN A 194 13.27 -2.26 -19.87
N GLY A 195 14.17 -2.65 -18.97
CA GLY A 195 15.03 -3.81 -19.17
C GLY A 195 15.93 -3.64 -20.40
N PRO A 196 16.05 -4.65 -21.30
CA PRO A 196 16.85 -4.53 -22.51
C PRO A 196 16.15 -3.72 -23.62
N TYR A 197 14.86 -3.39 -23.46
CA TYR A 197 14.10 -2.69 -24.48
C TYR A 197 14.13 -1.17 -24.25
N ARG A 198 14.35 -0.39 -25.32
CA ARG A 198 14.45 1.06 -25.24
C ARG A 198 14.00 1.76 -26.51
N GLY A 199 13.65 3.04 -26.38
CA GLY A 199 13.34 3.92 -27.49
C GLY A 199 12.53 5.13 -27.05
N GLU A 200 12.31 6.05 -27.97
CA GLU A 200 11.41 7.19 -27.76
C GLU A 200 9.95 6.71 -27.65
N VAL A 201 9.20 7.20 -26.66
CA VAL A 201 7.75 6.98 -26.58
C VAL A 201 7.07 8.22 -27.14
N ILE A 202 6.46 8.08 -28.32
CA ILE A 202 5.94 9.23 -29.07
C ILE A 202 4.63 9.78 -28.47
N ASP A 203 3.84 8.93 -27.82
CA ASP A 203 2.49 9.28 -27.39
C ASP A 203 2.10 8.58 -26.07
N ASP A 204 1.21 9.21 -25.31
CA ASP A 204 0.70 8.70 -24.03
C ASP A 204 -0.18 7.46 -24.26
N SER A 205 -0.25 6.57 -23.26
CA SER A 205 -1.10 5.37 -23.37
C SER A 205 -2.58 5.74 -23.52
N THR A 206 -3.37 4.87 -24.14
CA THR A 206 -4.81 5.14 -24.26
C THR A 206 -5.49 5.31 -22.91
N LEU A 207 -5.04 4.57 -21.87
CA LEU A 207 -5.57 4.72 -20.53
C LEU A 207 -5.18 6.05 -19.87
N ASN A 208 -3.93 6.50 -20.04
CA ASN A 208 -3.50 7.81 -19.55
C ASN A 208 -4.37 8.93 -20.13
N LYS A 209 -4.58 8.92 -21.45
CA LYS A 209 -5.42 9.91 -22.14
C LYS A 209 -6.85 9.92 -21.64
N TYR A 210 -7.45 8.74 -21.42
CA TYR A 210 -8.78 8.64 -20.85
C TYR A 210 -8.83 9.18 -19.41
N LEU A 211 -7.89 8.76 -18.55
CA LEU A 211 -7.87 9.16 -17.14
C LEU A 211 -7.66 10.67 -16.95
N ASN A 212 -6.76 11.28 -17.74
CA ASN A 212 -6.44 12.71 -17.64
C ASN A 212 -7.27 13.59 -18.58
N GLY A 213 -8.10 12.99 -19.45
CA GLY A 213 -9.07 13.66 -20.29
C GLY A 213 -10.48 13.44 -19.76
N ASP A 214 -11.21 12.49 -20.36
CA ASP A 214 -12.63 12.25 -20.10
C ASP A 214 -12.94 12.01 -18.62
N TYR A 215 -12.17 11.13 -17.95
CA TYR A 215 -12.41 10.82 -16.55
C TYR A 215 -12.14 12.01 -15.64
N TYR A 216 -10.96 12.65 -15.74
CA TYR A 216 -10.65 13.82 -14.92
C TYR A 216 -11.71 14.91 -15.09
N ASN A 217 -12.14 15.19 -16.33
CA ASN A 217 -13.18 16.18 -16.63
C ASN A 217 -14.58 15.81 -16.11
N SER A 218 -14.82 14.54 -15.77
CA SER A 218 -16.08 14.08 -15.17
C SER A 218 -16.14 14.28 -13.65
N ILE A 219 -14.99 14.46 -12.98
CA ILE A 219 -14.92 14.75 -11.54
C ILE A 219 -15.54 16.13 -11.30
N ASN A 220 -16.34 16.28 -10.24
CA ASN A 220 -16.96 17.57 -9.94
C ASN A 220 -15.88 18.64 -9.64
N GLY A 221 -16.17 19.90 -9.96
CA GLY A 221 -15.17 20.99 -9.88
C GLY A 221 -14.56 21.21 -8.49
N THR A 222 -15.32 20.98 -7.41
CA THR A 222 -14.80 21.07 -6.03
C THR A 222 -13.78 19.98 -5.77
N SER A 223 -14.08 18.73 -6.09
CA SER A 223 -13.15 17.60 -5.93
C SER A 223 -11.96 17.70 -6.90
N GLN A 224 -12.16 18.18 -8.13
CA GLN A 224 -11.07 18.46 -9.06
C GLN A 224 -10.07 19.48 -8.49
N GLY A 225 -10.55 20.50 -7.78
CA GLY A 225 -9.71 21.53 -7.15
C GLY A 225 -8.88 21.04 -5.97
N MET A 226 -9.23 19.88 -5.39
CA MET A 226 -8.46 19.24 -4.32
C MET A 226 -7.30 18.39 -4.86
N ILE A 227 -7.38 17.97 -6.13
CA ILE A 227 -6.35 17.16 -6.79
C ILE A 227 -5.17 18.05 -7.18
N VAL A 228 -3.97 17.64 -6.76
CA VAL A 228 -2.72 18.30 -7.13
C VAL A 228 -2.00 17.51 -8.23
N SER A 229 -1.29 18.22 -9.10
CA SER A 229 -0.35 17.59 -10.04
C SER A 229 0.91 17.20 -9.28
N THR A 230 1.39 15.98 -9.45
CA THR A 230 2.60 15.49 -8.79
C THR A 230 3.37 14.55 -9.70
N ASP A 231 4.61 14.25 -9.31
CA ASP A 231 5.43 13.24 -9.95
C ASP A 231 4.97 11.83 -9.53
N TRP A 232 4.61 11.03 -10.53
CA TRP A 232 4.34 9.60 -10.41
C TRP A 232 5.55 8.81 -10.87
N ASN A 233 5.93 7.79 -10.11
CA ASN A 233 6.95 6.83 -10.51
C ASN A 233 6.32 5.84 -11.51
N ILE A 234 6.88 5.77 -12.71
CA ILE A 234 6.37 4.96 -13.84
C ILE A 234 7.48 4.14 -14.52
N GLY A 235 8.62 4.01 -13.83
CA GLY A 235 9.74 3.20 -14.24
C GLY A 235 9.40 1.72 -14.28
N GLY A 236 10.07 0.98 -15.16
CA GLY A 236 9.84 -0.45 -15.32
C GLY A 236 10.46 -1.29 -14.23
N VAL A 237 9.71 -2.29 -13.76
CA VAL A 237 10.07 -3.20 -12.68
C VAL A 237 10.41 -4.58 -13.24
N VAL A 238 11.50 -5.19 -12.79
CA VAL A 238 11.92 -6.51 -13.28
C VAL A 238 10.97 -7.59 -12.76
N GLY A 239 10.04 -8.03 -13.62
CA GLY A 239 9.22 -9.21 -13.39
C GLY A 239 9.94 -10.44 -13.93
N ASP A 240 10.64 -11.19 -13.07
CA ASP A 240 11.13 -12.52 -13.45
C ASP A 240 10.59 -13.57 -12.47
N ASP A 241 10.10 -14.67 -13.04
CA ASP A 241 9.40 -15.79 -12.38
C ASP A 241 10.35 -16.68 -11.55
N ASN A 242 11.63 -16.31 -11.44
CA ASN A 242 12.66 -17.12 -10.77
C ASN A 242 13.40 -16.33 -9.68
N ALA A 243 12.82 -16.43 -8.49
CA ALA A 243 13.51 -16.68 -7.23
C ALA A 243 14.28 -15.57 -6.50
N ASN A 244 14.41 -14.32 -6.97
CA ASN A 244 14.97 -13.21 -6.16
C ASN A 244 14.66 -11.77 -6.64
N ASN A 245 13.85 -11.59 -7.69
CA ASN A 245 13.55 -10.27 -8.25
C ASN A 245 12.16 -9.81 -7.84
N GLY A 246 12.06 -8.58 -7.33
CA GLY A 246 10.80 -8.00 -6.87
C GLY A 246 10.67 -7.87 -5.35
N GLU A 247 11.76 -7.79 -4.59
CA GLU A 247 11.69 -7.24 -3.23
C GLU A 247 11.18 -5.79 -3.29
N LEU A 248 10.34 -5.40 -2.33
CA LEU A 248 9.70 -4.09 -2.29
C LEU A 248 10.71 -2.94 -2.40
N SER A 249 11.86 -3.04 -1.72
CA SER A 249 12.92 -2.04 -1.78
C SER A 249 13.51 -1.85 -3.17
N LEU A 250 13.67 -2.94 -3.93
CA LEU A 250 14.18 -2.89 -5.30
C LEU A 250 13.11 -2.33 -6.25
N MET A 251 11.85 -2.76 -6.12
CA MET A 251 10.75 -2.21 -6.92
C MET A 251 10.62 -0.70 -6.73
N LEU A 252 10.72 -0.23 -5.49
CA LEU A 252 10.66 1.21 -5.17
C LEU A 252 11.75 2.01 -5.90
N GLU A 253 12.95 1.45 -6.05
CA GLU A 253 14.03 2.10 -6.80
C GLU A 253 13.85 1.99 -8.31
N GLU A 254 13.40 0.85 -8.82
CA GLU A 254 13.12 0.62 -10.23
C GLU A 254 12.02 1.54 -10.77
N GLU A 255 10.91 1.67 -10.03
CA GLU A 255 9.79 2.55 -10.39
C GLU A 255 10.22 4.03 -10.46
N LYS A 256 11.21 4.45 -9.67
CA LYS A 256 11.74 5.83 -9.67
C LYS A 256 12.59 6.18 -10.90
N SER A 257 12.97 5.19 -11.72
CA SER A 257 13.81 5.40 -12.91
C SER A 257 13.22 6.38 -13.92
N TYR A 258 11.88 6.45 -13.99
CA TYR A 258 11.15 7.43 -14.78
C TYR A 258 9.99 8.01 -13.99
N LYS A 259 9.79 9.32 -14.16
CA LYS A 259 8.69 10.04 -13.52
C LYS A 259 7.80 10.71 -14.56
N TRP A 260 6.52 10.82 -14.24
CA TRP A 260 5.54 11.56 -15.03
C TRP A 260 4.77 12.52 -14.13
N ASN A 261 4.70 13.79 -14.50
CA ASN A 261 3.95 14.78 -13.73
C ASN A 261 2.50 14.85 -14.24
N GLY A 262 1.54 14.54 -13.37
CA GLY A 262 0.13 14.60 -13.74
C GLY A 262 -0.82 14.39 -12.57
N LYS A 263 -2.12 14.38 -12.88
CA LYS A 263 -3.20 14.43 -11.87
C LYS A 263 -3.81 13.07 -11.56
N VAL A 264 -4.03 12.24 -12.58
CA VAL A 264 -4.67 10.93 -12.43
C VAL A 264 -3.77 9.85 -13.01
N ALA A 265 -3.47 8.83 -12.21
CA ALA A 265 -2.77 7.63 -12.64
C ALA A 265 -3.39 6.39 -11.96
N LEU A 266 -2.59 5.34 -11.73
CA LEU A 266 -2.97 4.13 -11.01
C LEU A 266 -2.04 3.93 -9.80
N ALA A 267 -2.39 3.01 -8.92
CA ALA A 267 -1.44 2.47 -7.96
C ALA A 267 -0.31 1.73 -8.69
N SER A 268 0.88 1.68 -8.09
CA SER A 268 2.03 0.94 -8.58
C SER A 268 2.09 -0.47 -7.98
N ALA A 269 2.94 -1.34 -8.55
CA ALA A 269 3.22 -2.65 -8.01
C ALA A 269 3.77 -2.57 -6.58
N SER A 270 4.64 -1.59 -6.31
CA SER A 270 5.13 -1.36 -4.95
C SER A 270 4.03 -0.93 -3.98
N ASP A 271 3.08 -0.06 -4.38
CA ASP A 271 1.95 0.30 -3.52
C ASP A 271 1.14 -0.94 -3.09
N TYR A 272 0.91 -1.88 -4.03
CA TYR A 272 0.16 -3.09 -3.73
C TYR A 272 0.87 -4.01 -2.74
N LEU A 273 2.20 -4.17 -2.85
CA LEU A 273 2.98 -4.94 -1.89
C LEU A 273 3.11 -4.23 -0.54
N ASP A 274 3.33 -2.92 -0.54
CA ASP A 274 3.50 -2.10 0.66
C ASP A 274 2.21 -2.05 1.50
N ALA A 275 1.04 -2.17 0.88
CA ALA A 275 -0.26 -2.25 1.55
C ALA A 275 -0.47 -3.54 2.38
N ASN A 276 0.42 -4.52 2.30
CA ASN A 276 0.32 -5.76 3.06
C ASN A 276 0.89 -5.58 4.50
N SER A 277 0.17 -5.98 5.55
CA SER A 277 0.71 -5.85 6.92
C SER A 277 1.72 -6.93 7.31
N ASN A 278 1.77 -8.05 6.58
CA ASN A 278 2.71 -9.14 6.79
C ASN A 278 3.90 -9.05 5.82
N GLN A 279 4.68 -7.97 5.96
CA GLN A 279 5.83 -7.71 5.08
C GLN A 279 6.86 -8.85 5.10
N SER A 280 7.03 -9.60 6.20
CA SER A 280 7.97 -10.73 6.24
C SER A 280 7.60 -11.90 5.31
N MET A 281 6.31 -12.02 4.94
CA MET A 281 5.80 -13.09 4.06
C MET A 281 5.30 -12.58 2.71
N CYS A 282 5.22 -11.26 2.50
CA CYS A 282 4.50 -10.67 1.37
C CYS A 282 5.20 -9.45 0.75
N ASN A 283 6.39 -9.06 1.19
CA ASN A 283 7.12 -7.90 0.67
C ASN A 283 7.79 -8.14 -0.70
N SER A 284 7.49 -9.23 -1.39
CA SER A 284 7.99 -9.47 -2.75
C SER A 284 7.03 -10.25 -3.62
N GLY A 285 7.17 -10.14 -4.94
CA GLY A 285 6.36 -10.93 -5.88
C GLY A 285 6.50 -12.44 -5.67
N MET A 286 7.70 -12.92 -5.34
CA MET A 286 7.95 -14.34 -5.03
C MET A 286 7.31 -14.77 -3.71
N LEU A 287 7.48 -13.97 -2.65
CA LEU A 287 6.90 -14.29 -1.35
C LEU A 287 5.37 -14.24 -1.41
N GLN A 288 4.82 -13.30 -2.16
CA GLN A 288 3.39 -13.22 -2.39
C GLN A 288 2.85 -14.42 -3.18
N SER A 289 3.58 -14.92 -4.19
CA SER A 289 3.18 -16.14 -4.91
C SER A 289 3.21 -17.38 -4.00
N THR A 290 4.20 -17.46 -3.12
CA THR A 290 4.42 -18.59 -2.20
C THR A 290 3.41 -18.59 -1.05
N ASN A 291 3.05 -17.39 -0.55
CA ASN A 291 2.22 -17.19 0.63
C ASN A 291 0.87 -16.55 0.28
N LEU A 292 0.33 -16.83 -0.91
CA LEU A 292 -0.82 -16.10 -1.47
C LEU A 292 -2.01 -16.04 -0.51
N GLU A 293 -2.36 -17.14 0.16
CA GLU A 293 -3.46 -17.20 1.15
C GLU A 293 -3.29 -16.19 2.30
N THR A 294 -2.06 -16.06 2.81
CA THR A 294 -1.71 -15.06 3.83
C THR A 294 -1.74 -13.65 3.23
N CYS A 295 -1.16 -13.47 2.04
CA CYS A 295 -0.99 -12.14 1.47
C CYS A 295 -2.30 -11.49 1.04
N VAL A 296 -3.27 -12.28 0.57
CA VAL A 296 -4.60 -11.75 0.20
C VAL A 296 -5.47 -11.42 1.41
N THR A 297 -5.24 -12.08 2.55
CA THR A 297 -5.99 -11.83 3.80
C THR A 297 -5.40 -10.69 4.63
N THR A 298 -4.22 -10.19 4.27
CA THR A 298 -3.49 -9.13 4.97
C THR A 298 -3.27 -7.87 4.10
N ASN A 299 -4.01 -7.75 2.99
CA ASN A 299 -3.89 -6.65 2.05
C ASN A 299 -5.26 -6.12 1.61
N TRP A 300 -5.56 -4.89 2.01
CA TRP A 300 -6.84 -4.24 1.77
C TRP A 300 -7.04 -3.83 0.31
N MET A 301 -5.98 -3.80 -0.51
CA MET A 301 -6.09 -3.50 -1.93
C MET A 301 -6.60 -4.69 -2.75
N TYR A 302 -6.62 -5.90 -2.19
CA TYR A 302 -7.13 -7.09 -2.87
C TYR A 302 -8.66 -7.01 -3.04
N ILE A 303 -9.12 -7.22 -4.28
CA ILE A 303 -10.54 -7.30 -4.63
C ILE A 303 -10.81 -8.70 -5.20
N PRO A 304 -11.48 -9.60 -4.44
CA PRO A 304 -11.76 -10.95 -4.90
C PRO A 304 -12.47 -10.98 -6.26
N GLY A 305 -12.01 -11.84 -7.16
CA GLY A 305 -12.63 -12.04 -8.47
C GLY A 305 -12.33 -10.95 -9.50
N THR A 306 -11.47 -9.98 -9.20
CA THR A 306 -11.25 -8.80 -10.06
C THR A 306 -9.82 -8.68 -10.53
N TYR A 307 -9.63 -8.63 -11.86
CA TYR A 307 -8.36 -8.24 -12.48
C TYR A 307 -8.32 -6.73 -12.67
N TRP A 308 -7.28 -6.04 -12.18
CA TRP A 308 -7.16 -4.59 -12.35
C TRP A 308 -5.71 -4.10 -12.53
N TRP A 309 -5.57 -3.02 -13.30
CA TRP A 309 -4.28 -2.48 -13.72
C TRP A 309 -3.52 -1.74 -12.62
N LEU A 310 -2.21 -1.89 -12.65
CA LEU A 310 -1.25 -1.02 -11.97
C LEU A 310 -0.51 -0.18 -13.01
N VAL A 311 0.26 0.83 -12.58
CA VAL A 311 1.01 1.73 -13.49
C VAL A 311 2.44 1.25 -13.80
N SER A 312 2.90 0.18 -13.14
CA SER A 312 4.27 -0.30 -13.26
C SER A 312 4.41 -1.21 -14.50
N PRO A 313 5.21 -0.83 -15.51
CA PRO A 313 5.50 -1.72 -16.63
C PRO A 313 6.49 -2.80 -16.24
N THR A 314 6.39 -3.98 -16.85
CA THR A 314 7.39 -5.03 -16.59
C THR A 314 8.63 -4.86 -17.47
N ALA A 315 9.79 -4.98 -16.86
CA ALA A 315 11.12 -4.90 -17.48
C ALA A 315 11.62 -6.28 -17.94
N THR A 316 10.76 -7.01 -18.66
CA THR A 316 11.09 -8.36 -19.15
C THR A 316 12.07 -8.34 -20.34
N SER A 317 12.75 -9.46 -20.58
CA SER A 317 13.77 -9.56 -21.62
C SER A 317 13.17 -9.61 -23.04
N GLY A 318 12.97 -8.44 -23.64
CA GLY A 318 12.91 -8.25 -25.10
C GLY A 318 11.68 -7.56 -25.69
N PHE A 319 10.61 -7.28 -24.92
CA PHE A 319 9.36 -6.69 -25.43
C PHE A 319 8.71 -5.67 -24.48
N ALA A 320 8.11 -4.63 -25.06
CA ALA A 320 7.45 -3.50 -24.39
C ALA A 320 5.92 -3.66 -24.25
N ARG A 321 5.42 -4.84 -23.88
CA ARG A 321 3.97 -5.15 -23.90
C ARG A 321 3.33 -5.43 -22.55
N ASN A 322 4.10 -5.88 -21.57
CA ASN A 322 3.54 -6.42 -20.33
C ASN A 322 3.43 -5.33 -19.27
N GLU A 323 2.25 -5.23 -18.67
CA GLU A 323 1.94 -4.30 -17.58
C GLU A 323 1.60 -5.10 -16.32
N PHE A 324 2.01 -4.61 -15.14
CA PHE A 324 1.61 -5.22 -13.88
C PHE A 324 0.11 -5.08 -13.63
N LEU A 325 -0.47 -6.10 -13.02
CA LEU A 325 -1.85 -6.11 -12.55
C LEU A 325 -1.97 -6.91 -11.26
N VAL A 326 -3.07 -6.69 -10.56
CA VAL A 326 -3.53 -7.61 -9.54
C VAL A 326 -4.52 -8.58 -10.18
N HIS A 327 -4.25 -9.87 -10.06
CA HIS A 327 -5.11 -10.94 -10.55
C HIS A 327 -6.37 -11.08 -9.70
N ALA A 328 -7.37 -11.79 -10.23
CA ALA A 328 -8.62 -12.06 -9.52
C ALA A 328 -8.46 -12.86 -8.21
N ASP A 329 -7.36 -13.60 -8.06
CA ASP A 329 -6.97 -14.32 -6.85
C ASP A 329 -5.98 -13.52 -5.97
N GLY A 330 -5.69 -12.27 -6.32
CA GLY A 330 -4.81 -11.37 -5.58
C GLY A 330 -3.32 -11.49 -5.93
N TYR A 331 -2.96 -12.40 -6.84
CA TYR A 331 -1.59 -12.55 -7.30
C TYR A 331 -1.11 -11.29 -8.05
N LEU A 332 0.13 -10.85 -7.77
CA LEU A 332 0.75 -9.73 -8.47
C LEU A 332 1.44 -10.29 -9.72
N GLY A 333 0.80 -10.11 -10.87
CA GLY A 333 1.24 -10.68 -12.13
C GLY A 333 1.36 -9.64 -13.23
N SER A 334 1.54 -10.10 -14.46
CA SER A 334 1.60 -9.21 -15.62
C SER A 334 0.94 -9.81 -16.85
N VAL A 335 0.47 -8.96 -17.75
CA VAL A 335 -0.18 -9.38 -18.99
C VAL A 335 -0.03 -8.30 -20.07
N ASP A 336 -0.28 -8.66 -21.33
CA ASP A 336 -0.27 -7.72 -22.45
C ASP A 336 -1.18 -6.50 -22.19
N ALA A 337 -0.66 -5.29 -22.40
CA ALA A 337 -1.33 -4.00 -22.17
C ALA A 337 -2.67 -3.82 -22.92
N ARG A 338 -2.90 -4.59 -24.00
CA ARG A 338 -4.15 -4.56 -24.78
C ARG A 338 -5.38 -5.11 -24.08
N TYR A 339 -5.24 -5.91 -23.03
CA TYR A 339 -6.40 -6.58 -22.44
C TYR A 339 -7.29 -5.60 -21.67
N SER A 340 -8.61 -5.71 -21.82
CA SER A 340 -9.52 -4.85 -21.07
C SER A 340 -9.70 -5.36 -19.64
N LEU A 341 -9.11 -4.67 -18.66
CA LEU A 341 -9.16 -5.00 -17.23
C LEU A 341 -9.83 -3.91 -16.41
N GLY A 342 -10.08 -4.17 -15.13
CA GLY A 342 -10.58 -3.17 -14.19
C GLY A 342 -9.58 -2.02 -14.02
N VAL A 343 -10.11 -0.81 -13.79
CA VAL A 343 -9.31 0.40 -13.61
C VAL A 343 -9.68 1.02 -12.27
N ARG A 344 -8.69 1.30 -11.43
CA ARG A 344 -8.86 2.04 -10.17
C ARG A 344 -8.04 3.33 -10.25
N PRO A 345 -8.68 4.47 -10.55
CA PRO A 345 -7.98 5.75 -10.59
C PRO A 345 -7.36 6.07 -9.24
N ALA A 346 -6.13 6.57 -9.28
CA ALA A 346 -5.43 7.12 -8.14
C ALA A 346 -5.14 8.60 -8.38
N VAL A 347 -5.25 9.42 -7.33
CA VAL A 347 -4.96 10.86 -7.37
C VAL A 347 -4.22 11.27 -6.11
N PHE A 348 -3.53 12.42 -6.17
CA PHE A 348 -2.98 13.06 -4.99
C PHE A 348 -3.83 14.25 -4.57
N LEU A 349 -4.17 14.29 -3.28
CA LEU A 349 -4.86 15.42 -2.68
C LEU A 349 -3.88 16.38 -2.00
N SER A 350 -4.23 17.67 -2.01
CA SER A 350 -3.45 18.73 -1.35
C SER A 350 -3.16 18.44 0.13
N SER A 351 -1.97 18.83 0.59
CA SER A 351 -1.56 18.73 1.99
C SER A 351 -2.30 19.70 2.93
N SER A 352 -2.94 20.73 2.37
CA SER A 352 -3.69 21.75 3.13
C SER A 352 -5.08 21.30 3.58
N LEU A 353 -5.51 20.10 3.19
CA LEU A 353 -6.84 19.59 3.51
C LEU A 353 -6.92 19.16 4.97
N SER A 354 -8.09 19.38 5.57
CA SER A 354 -8.41 18.85 6.89
C SER A 354 -9.50 17.79 6.76
N PHE A 355 -9.40 16.75 7.59
CA PHE A 355 -10.31 15.63 7.59
C PHE A 355 -11.06 15.55 8.92
N SER A 356 -12.31 15.08 8.88
CA SER A 356 -13.05 14.63 10.05
C SER A 356 -13.47 13.17 9.88
N GLY A 357 -13.89 12.50 10.95
CA GLY A 357 -14.23 11.08 10.93
C GLY A 357 -13.04 10.19 11.29
N SER A 358 -13.31 8.92 11.59
CA SER A 358 -12.26 7.98 12.02
C SER A 358 -11.48 7.34 10.86
N GLY A 359 -12.00 7.42 9.64
CA GLY A 359 -11.46 6.70 8.48
C GLY A 359 -11.96 5.26 8.38
N SER A 360 -12.83 4.81 9.27
CA SER A 360 -13.46 3.49 9.16
C SER A 360 -14.47 3.47 8.02
N GLN A 361 -14.89 2.29 7.56
CA GLN A 361 -15.87 2.20 6.47
C GLN A 361 -17.24 2.83 6.85
N SER A 362 -17.63 2.75 8.12
CA SER A 362 -18.88 3.33 8.63
C SER A 362 -18.76 4.81 9.00
N ASP A 363 -17.54 5.30 9.24
CA ASP A 363 -17.23 6.72 9.45
C ASP A 363 -15.97 7.13 8.64
N PRO A 364 -16.07 7.22 7.30
CA PRO A 364 -14.94 7.56 6.45
C PRO A 364 -14.45 8.99 6.73
N TYR A 365 -13.20 9.26 6.37
CA TYR A 365 -12.69 10.63 6.38
C TYR A 365 -13.53 11.51 5.44
N ARG A 366 -14.00 12.63 5.97
CA ARG A 366 -14.69 13.69 5.21
C ARG A 366 -13.76 14.89 5.07
N ILE A 367 -13.60 15.38 3.85
CA ILE A 367 -12.75 16.53 3.53
C ILE A 367 -13.53 17.83 3.83
N ASN A 368 -12.94 18.72 4.64
CA ASN A 368 -13.55 20.00 5.04
C ASN A 368 -12.96 21.21 4.33
#